data_AF-A0A7J2X1I1-F1
#
_entry.id   AF-A0A7J2X1I1-F1
#
_cell.length_a   1.000
_cell.length_b   1.000
_cell.length_c   1.000
_cell.angle_alpha   90.00
_cell.angle_beta   90.00
_cell.angle_gamma   90.00
#
_symmetry.space_group_name_H-M   'P 1'
#
loop_
_entity.id
_entity.type
_entity.pdbx_description
1 polymer ?
#
loop_
_entity_poly.entity_id
_entity_poly.type
_entity_poly.pdbx_seq_one_letter_code
_entity_poly.pdbx_strand_id
1 'polypeptide(L)'
;MKIEEDPVYKAIIMFIHGRRRAYPNEIAEIFKFSRQAADYRLKRLLEHGYIKRMLDDDGRVYYILNEKGYKILEAEEKRVSKEEIYSVIRFIPLLPFAMGLIGLGKYIAEADFIRGMISFIMWIIVSIIVYVLIITIFKK
;
A
#
# COMPACT_ATOMS: atom_id res chain seq x y z
N MET A 1 -17.44 19.22 -4.45
CA MET A 1 -16.73 18.00 -4.01
C MET A 1 -15.27 18.17 -4.35
N LYS A 2 -14.36 18.07 -3.37
CA LYS A 2 -12.93 18.27 -3.61
C LYS A 2 -12.36 17.03 -4.29
N ILE A 3 -11.60 17.21 -5.37
CA ILE A 3 -10.93 16.12 -6.12
C ILE A 3 -10.02 15.30 -5.19
N GLU A 4 -9.39 15.98 -4.22
CA GLU A 4 -8.49 15.39 -3.21
C GLU A 4 -9.17 14.43 -2.21
N GLU A 5 -10.50 14.42 -2.13
CA GLU A 5 -11.25 13.59 -1.19
C GLU A 5 -11.96 12.43 -1.91
N ASP A 6 -12.06 12.48 -3.23
CA ASP A 6 -12.76 11.48 -4.03
C ASP A 6 -11.81 10.34 -4.45
N PRO A 7 -12.07 9.10 -4.01
CA PRO A 7 -11.21 7.95 -4.30
C PRO A 7 -11.12 7.65 -5.81
N VAL A 8 -12.14 7.97 -6.60
CA VAL A 8 -12.15 7.72 -8.05
C VAL A 8 -11.17 8.64 -8.76
N TYR A 9 -11.18 9.94 -8.45
CA TYR A 9 -10.24 10.87 -9.06
C TYR A 9 -8.80 10.57 -8.66
N LYS A 10 -8.57 10.19 -7.40
CA LYS A 10 -7.25 9.74 -6.94
C LYS A 10 -6.77 8.52 -7.71
N ALA A 11 -7.62 7.50 -7.86
CA ALA A 11 -7.25 6.30 -8.58
C ALA A 11 -6.88 6.59 -10.04
N ILE A 12 -7.58 7.52 -10.70
CA ILE A 12 -7.23 7.99 -12.05
C ILE A 12 -5.86 8.69 -12.05
N ILE A 13 -5.58 9.57 -11.08
CA ILE A 13 -4.27 10.24 -10.95
C ILE A 13 -3.15 9.21 -10.74
N MET A 14 -3.35 8.23 -9.85
CA MET A 14 -2.41 7.13 -9.61
C MET A 14 -2.19 6.29 -10.87
N PHE A 15 -3.25 6.01 -11.62
CA PHE A 15 -3.16 5.27 -12.86
C PHE A 15 -2.29 6.00 -13.91
N ILE A 16 -2.53 7.31 -14.10
CA ILE A 16 -1.72 8.13 -15.01
C ILE A 16 -0.26 8.20 -14.55
N HIS A 17 -0.03 8.29 -13.23
CA HIS A 17 1.32 8.26 -12.65
C HIS A 17 2.07 6.99 -13.01
N GLY A 18 1.47 5.82 -12.73
CA GLY A 18 2.11 4.52 -12.95
C GLY A 18 2.44 4.25 -14.43
N ARG A 19 1.64 4.79 -15.36
CA ARG A 19 1.83 4.61 -16.81
C ARG A 19 2.55 5.76 -17.50
N ARG A 20 2.83 6.87 -16.80
CA ARG A 20 3.33 8.17 -17.31
C ARG A 20 2.42 8.87 -18.33
N ARG A 21 1.50 8.15 -18.97
CA ARG A 21 0.45 8.64 -19.87
C ARG A 21 -0.78 7.76 -19.75
N ALA A 22 -1.95 8.32 -20.04
CA ALA A 22 -3.19 7.55 -20.17
C ALA A 22 -4.08 8.08 -21.29
N TYR A 23 -4.64 7.16 -22.06
CA TYR A 23 -5.71 7.46 -23.00
C TYR A 23 -7.07 7.29 -22.31
N PRO A 24 -8.10 8.06 -22.69
CA PRO A 24 -9.36 7.95 -21.95
C PRO A 24 -10.10 6.64 -22.20
N ASN A 25 -9.80 5.92 -23.29
CA ASN A 25 -10.32 4.56 -23.52
C ASN A 25 -9.76 3.59 -22.48
N GLU A 26 -8.47 3.68 -22.17
CA GLU A 26 -7.85 2.85 -21.13
C GLU A 26 -8.48 3.14 -19.76
N ILE A 27 -8.75 4.42 -19.46
CA ILE A 27 -9.40 4.81 -18.20
C ILE A 27 -10.83 4.26 -18.16
N ALA A 28 -11.60 4.38 -19.24
CA ALA A 28 -12.94 3.81 -19.30
C ALA A 28 -12.93 2.29 -19.07
N GLU A 29 -11.98 1.58 -19.70
CA GLU A 29 -11.87 0.13 -19.63
C GLU A 29 -11.43 -0.38 -18.25
N ILE A 30 -10.42 0.24 -17.65
CA ILE A 30 -9.84 -0.17 -16.37
C ILE A 30 -10.79 0.09 -15.22
N PHE A 31 -11.43 1.26 -15.20
CA PHE A 31 -12.36 1.64 -14.15
C PHE A 31 -13.81 1.21 -14.43
N LYS A 32 -14.04 0.48 -15.53
CA LYS A 32 -15.37 0.02 -15.97
C LYS A 32 -16.39 1.17 -16.06
N PHE A 33 -15.94 2.33 -16.54
CA PHE A 33 -16.79 3.48 -16.79
C PHE A 33 -17.29 3.50 -18.23
N SER A 34 -18.41 4.20 -18.45
CA SER A 34 -18.74 4.63 -19.81
C SER A 34 -17.70 5.62 -20.31
N ARG A 35 -17.52 5.69 -21.64
CA ARG A 35 -16.56 6.62 -22.25
C ARG A 35 -16.85 8.08 -21.87
N GLN A 36 -18.12 8.47 -21.86
CA GLN A 36 -18.56 9.81 -21.43
C GLN A 36 -18.22 10.10 -19.97
N ALA A 37 -18.36 9.10 -19.09
CA ALA A 37 -18.04 9.22 -17.68
C ALA A 37 -16.53 9.37 -17.42
N ALA A 38 -15.69 8.72 -18.24
CA ALA A 38 -14.24 8.90 -18.23
C ALA A 38 -13.85 10.30 -18.72
N ASP A 39 -14.42 10.75 -19.84
CA ASP A 39 -14.16 12.08 -20.41
C ASP A 39 -14.57 13.21 -19.45
N TYR A 40 -15.72 13.08 -18.78
CA TYR A 40 -16.16 14.02 -17.76
C TYR A 40 -15.15 14.15 -16.60
N ARG A 41 -14.65 13.01 -16.11
CA ARG A 41 -13.70 12.99 -15.00
C ARG A 41 -12.35 13.57 -15.39
N LEU A 42 -11.85 13.22 -16.57
CA LEU A 42 -10.61 13.79 -17.10
C LEU A 42 -10.73 15.29 -17.34
N LYS A 43 -11.87 15.76 -17.85
CA LYS A 43 -12.16 17.19 -17.99
C LYS A 43 -12.07 17.91 -16.63
N ARG A 44 -12.67 17.34 -15.57
CA ARG A 44 -12.56 17.91 -14.22
C ARG A 44 -11.12 17.93 -13.69
N LEU A 45 -10.37 16.85 -13.87
CA LEU A 45 -8.96 16.80 -13.46
C LEU A 45 -8.11 17.84 -14.21
N LEU A 46 -8.41 18.07 -15.48
CA LEU A 46 -7.76 19.07 -16.33
C LEU A 46 -8.10 20.49 -15.84
N GLU A 47 -9.38 20.79 -15.61
CA GLU A 47 -9.85 22.09 -15.11
C GLU A 47 -9.21 22.47 -13.76
N HIS A 48 -8.96 21.49 -12.90
CA HIS A 48 -8.35 21.72 -11.59
C HIS A 48 -6.81 21.66 -11.61
N GLY A 49 -6.20 21.49 -12.79
CA GLY A 49 -4.76 21.55 -13.02
C GLY A 49 -3.97 20.33 -12.58
N TYR A 50 -4.61 19.19 -12.33
CA TYR A 50 -3.93 17.96 -11.91
C TYR A 50 -3.25 17.23 -13.06
N ILE A 51 -3.79 17.37 -14.27
CA ILE A 51 -3.30 16.70 -15.48
C ILE A 51 -3.13 17.71 -16.62
N LYS A 52 -2.36 17.34 -17.64
CA LYS A 52 -2.22 18.05 -18.91
C LYS A 52 -2.68 17.16 -20.06
N ARG A 53 -3.25 17.78 -21.09
CA ARG A 53 -3.64 17.14 -22.35
C ARG A 53 -2.49 17.23 -23.34
N MET A 54 -2.18 16.12 -23.99
CA MET A 54 -1.15 15.99 -25.03
C MET A 54 -1.74 15.28 -26.26
N LEU A 55 -1.01 15.35 -27.37
CA LEU A 55 -1.28 14.60 -28.60
C LEU A 55 -0.09 13.70 -28.88
N ASP A 56 -0.35 12.45 -29.26
CA ASP A 56 0.70 11.55 -29.74
C ASP A 56 0.95 11.75 -31.23
N ASP A 57 1.93 11.02 -31.76
CA ASP A 57 2.34 11.10 -33.16
C ASP A 57 1.22 10.71 -34.14
N ASP A 58 0.23 9.94 -33.67
CA ASP A 58 -0.95 9.53 -34.42
C ASP A 58 -2.13 10.52 -34.26
N GLY A 59 -1.91 11.65 -33.58
CA GLY A 59 -2.94 12.66 -33.31
C GLY A 59 -3.97 12.25 -32.24
N ARG A 60 -3.73 11.17 -31.50
CA ARG A 60 -4.62 10.69 -30.44
C ARG A 60 -4.35 11.46 -29.16
N VAL A 61 -5.43 11.77 -28.45
CA VAL A 61 -5.37 12.52 -27.20
C VAL A 61 -5.00 11.61 -26.04
N TYR A 62 -3.95 11.98 -25.30
CA TYR A 62 -3.59 11.36 -24.03
C TYR A 62 -3.36 12.41 -22.94
N TYR A 63 -3.32 11.93 -21.69
CA TYR A 63 -3.18 12.77 -20.51
C TYR A 63 -1.96 12.36 -19.70
N ILE A 64 -1.25 13.35 -19.16
CA ILE A 64 -0.10 13.19 -18.26
C ILE A 64 -0.32 13.98 -16.98
N LEU A 65 0.39 13.65 -15.90
CA LEU A 65 0.31 14.43 -14.67
C LEU A 65 0.98 15.80 -14.81
N ASN A 66 0.41 16.80 -14.13
CA ASN A 66 1.06 18.08 -13.89
C ASN A 66 1.72 18.09 -12.50
N GLU A 67 2.50 19.13 -12.18
CA GLU A 67 3.16 19.30 -10.87
C GLU A 67 2.17 19.14 -9.69
N LYS A 68 0.96 19.69 -9.83
CA LYS A 68 -0.08 19.57 -8.81
C LYS A 68 -0.56 18.11 -8.62
N GLY A 69 -0.66 17.36 -9.72
CA GLY A 69 -0.98 15.92 -9.69
C GLY A 69 0.10 15.10 -9.00
N TYR A 70 1.37 15.39 -9.26
CA TYR A 70 2.50 14.76 -8.59
C TYR A 70 2.51 15.04 -7.08
N LYS A 71 2.27 16.30 -6.67
CA LYS A 71 2.25 16.70 -5.25
C LYS A 71 1.19 15.97 -4.42
N ILE A 72 0.03 15.64 -5.00
CA ILE A 72 -0.99 14.84 -4.30
C ILE A 72 -0.45 13.45 -3.94
N LEU A 73 0.28 12.83 -4.86
CA LEU A 73 0.82 11.49 -4.66
C LEU A 73 1.97 11.50 -3.64
N GLU A 74 2.85 12.50 -3.68
CA GLU A 74 3.92 12.66 -2.69
C GLU A 74 3.38 12.90 -1.26
N ALA A 75 2.27 13.63 -1.14
CA ALA A 75 1.60 13.82 0.15
C ALA A 75 0.98 12.51 0.68
N GLU A 76 0.61 11.58 -0.21
CA GLU A 76 0.04 10.28 0.14
C GLU A 76 1.11 9.21 0.43
N GLU A 77 2.20 9.19 -0.34
CA GLU A 77 3.37 8.35 -0.08
C GLU A 77 4.01 8.71 1.28
N LYS A 78 3.92 9.98 1.69
CA LYS A 78 4.27 10.41 3.06
C LYS A 78 3.22 10.05 4.12
N ARG A 79 1.95 9.81 3.75
CA ARG A 79 0.87 9.44 4.69
C ARG A 79 0.84 7.96 5.05
N VAL A 80 1.32 7.06 4.20
CA VAL A 80 1.80 5.74 4.67
C VAL A 80 3.12 6.01 5.38
N SER A 81 3.03 6.71 6.50
CA SER A 81 4.21 7.21 7.19
C SER A 81 4.97 6.00 7.69
N LYS A 82 6.30 6.15 7.81
CA LYS A 82 7.12 5.16 8.50
C LYS A 82 6.45 4.74 9.82
N GLU A 83 5.78 5.64 10.54
CA GLU A 83 5.08 5.34 11.79
C GLU A 83 3.98 4.28 11.66
N GLU A 84 3.16 4.26 10.60
CA GLU A 84 2.12 3.23 10.42
C GLU A 84 2.75 1.85 10.15
N ILE A 85 3.77 1.80 9.28
CA ILE A 85 4.51 0.58 8.98
C ILE A 85 5.23 0.06 10.25
N TYR A 86 5.88 0.95 11.01
CA TYR A 86 6.49 0.62 12.30
C TYR A 86 5.46 0.14 13.33
N SER A 87 4.25 0.69 13.32
CA SER A 87 3.19 0.32 14.26
C SER A 87 2.71 -1.13 14.08
N VAL A 88 2.79 -1.67 12.87
CA VAL A 88 2.46 -3.06 12.55
C VAL A 88 3.66 -3.97 12.77
N ILE A 89 4.83 -3.56 12.26
CA ILE A 89 6.06 -4.36 12.29
C ILE A 89 6.54 -4.66 13.71
N ARG A 90 6.31 -3.76 14.68
CA ARG A 90 6.65 -3.98 16.10
C ARG A 90 6.00 -5.23 16.71
N PHE A 91 4.90 -5.72 16.13
CA PHE A 91 4.15 -6.86 16.66
C PHE A 91 4.52 -8.20 16.00
N ILE A 92 5.24 -8.20 14.87
CA ILE A 92 5.67 -9.43 14.18
C ILE A 92 6.45 -10.37 15.11
N PRO A 93 7.37 -9.88 15.98
CA PRO A 93 8.07 -10.72 16.94
C PRO A 93 7.18 -11.38 18.00
N LEU A 94 5.93 -10.94 18.19
CA LEU A 94 5.00 -11.57 19.12
C LEU A 94 4.38 -12.85 18.55
N LEU A 95 4.39 -13.05 17.22
CA LEU A 95 3.79 -14.23 16.59
C LEU A 95 4.51 -15.53 16.98
N PRO A 96 5.85 -15.64 16.89
CA PRO A 96 6.54 -16.85 17.32
C PRO A 96 6.41 -17.06 18.85
N PHE A 97 6.34 -15.98 19.64
CA PHE A 97 6.09 -16.05 21.08
C PHE A 97 4.72 -16.64 21.40
N ALA A 98 3.67 -16.19 20.70
CA ALA A 98 2.31 -16.73 20.84
C ALA A 98 2.24 -18.21 20.44
N MET A 99 2.94 -18.61 19.37
CA MET A 99 3.08 -20.02 18.97
C MET A 99 3.76 -20.85 20.07
N GLY A 100 4.77 -20.30 20.73
CA GLY A 100 5.41 -20.90 21.88
C GLY A 100 4.44 -21.14 23.05
N LEU A 101 3.60 -20.15 23.38
CA LEU A 101 2.59 -20.28 24.44
C LEU A 101 1.53 -21.34 24.11
N ILE A 102 1.04 -21.38 22.87
CA ILE A 102 0.09 -22.39 22.40
C ILE A 102 0.71 -23.79 22.50
N GLY A 103 1.96 -23.93 22.04
CA GLY A 103 2.71 -25.17 22.13
C GLY A 103 2.88 -25.63 23.58
N LEU A 104 3.28 -24.73 24.49
CA LEU A 104 3.43 -25.02 25.91
C LEU A 104 2.11 -25.52 26.52
N GLY A 105 0.99 -24.84 26.24
CA GLY A 105 -0.33 -25.25 26.71
C GLY A 105 -0.72 -26.65 26.23
N LYS A 106 -0.44 -26.97 24.96
CA LYS A 106 -0.68 -28.31 24.40
C LYS A 106 0.12 -29.39 25.15
N TYR A 107 1.43 -29.17 25.35
CA TYR A 107 2.29 -30.15 26.01
C TYR A 107 1.97 -30.32 27.50
N ILE A 108 1.51 -29.25 28.18
CA ILE A 108 0.98 -29.35 29.54
C ILE A 108 -0.27 -30.23 29.58
N ALA A 109 -1.18 -30.08 28.63
CA ALA A 109 -2.39 -30.92 28.54
C ALA A 109 -2.06 -32.40 28.26
N GLU A 110 -0.95 -32.67 27.57
CA GLU A 110 -0.43 -34.02 27.31
C GLU A 110 0.45 -34.58 28.44
N ALA A 111 0.56 -33.87 29.57
CA ALA A 111 1.41 -34.20 30.72
C ALA A 111 2.93 -34.31 30.41
N ASP A 112 3.39 -33.75 29.28
CA ASP A 112 4.81 -33.68 28.90
C ASP A 112 5.36 -32.25 29.07
N PHE A 113 5.43 -31.81 30.33
CA PHE A 113 5.86 -30.46 30.69
C PHE A 113 7.28 -30.12 30.20
N ILE A 114 8.22 -31.06 30.28
CA ILE A 114 9.62 -30.84 29.92
C ILE A 114 9.74 -30.53 28.43
N ARG A 115 9.06 -31.30 27.56
CA ARG A 115 9.05 -31.04 26.12
C ARG A 115 8.35 -29.73 25.78
N GLY A 116 7.28 -29.40 26.50
CA GLY A 116 6.60 -28.11 26.40
C GLY A 116 7.53 -26.93 26.68
N MET A 117 8.31 -27.01 27.75
CA MET A 117 9.28 -25.98 28.13
C MET A 117 10.41 -25.84 27.11
N ILE A 118 10.96 -26.95 26.60
CA ILE A 118 12.01 -26.91 25.55
C ILE A 118 11.45 -26.23 24.29
N SER A 119 10.26 -26.62 23.84
CA SER A 119 9.59 -26.02 22.69
C SER A 119 9.34 -24.52 22.90
N PHE A 120 8.90 -24.12 24.10
CA PHE A 120 8.66 -22.71 24.41
C PHE A 120 9.94 -21.87 24.37
N ILE A 121 11.03 -22.36 24.97
CA ILE A 121 12.34 -21.68 24.95
C ILE A 121 12.84 -21.49 23.50
N MET A 122 12.67 -22.52 22.65
CA MET A 122 13.02 -22.41 21.23
C MET A 122 12.24 -21.30 20.53
N TRP A 123 10.93 -21.19 20.78
CA TRP A 123 10.10 -20.13 20.22
C TRP A 123 10.45 -18.73 20.75
N ILE A 124 10.89 -18.60 22.00
CA ILE A 124 11.44 -17.35 22.54
C ILE A 124 12.70 -16.95 21.76
N ILE A 125 13.63 -17.88 21.54
CA ILE A 125 14.86 -17.61 20.78
C ILE A 125 14.53 -17.14 19.36
N VAL A 126 13.60 -17.82 18.68
CA VAL A 126 13.12 -17.40 17.35
C VAL A 126 12.52 -16.00 17.38
N SER A 127 11.71 -15.68 18.41
CA SER A 127 11.12 -14.35 18.57
C SER A 127 12.18 -13.25 18.71
N ILE A 128 13.24 -13.51 19.47
CA ILE A 128 14.37 -12.59 19.65
C ILE A 128 15.12 -12.38 18.32
N ILE A 129 15.39 -13.46 17.57
CA ILE A 129 16.06 -13.37 16.27
C ILE A 129 15.24 -12.51 15.30
N VAL A 130 13.93 -12.76 15.22
CA VAL A 130 13.01 -11.98 14.37
C VAL A 130 12.99 -10.51 14.78
N TYR A 131 12.95 -10.22 16.09
CA TYR A 131 13.02 -8.85 16.61
C TYR A 131 14.31 -8.14 16.19
N VAL A 132 15.47 -8.78 16.34
CA VAL A 132 16.77 -8.21 15.96
C VAL A 132 16.81 -7.94 14.45
N LEU A 133 16.38 -8.89 13.62
CA LEU A 133 16.34 -8.73 12.16
C LEU A 133 15.46 -7.55 11.73
N ILE A 134 14.28 -7.42 12.33
CA ILE A 134 13.38 -6.28 12.09
C ILE A 134 14.07 -4.97 12.45
N ILE A 135 14.71 -4.88 13.61
CA ILE A 135 15.45 -3.67 13.98
C ILE A 135 16.56 -3.37 12.98
N THR A 136 17.36 -4.35 12.58
CA THR A 136 18.46 -4.14 11.64
C THR A 136 17.97 -3.68 10.26
N ILE A 137 16.89 -4.24 9.75
CA ILE A 137 16.34 -3.92 8.44
C ILE A 137 15.69 -2.54 8.44
N PHE A 138 14.89 -2.22 9.47
CA PHE A 138 14.05 -1.04 9.46
C PHE A 138 14.71 0.21 10.04
N LYS A 139 15.76 0.10 10.88
CA LYS A 139 16.47 1.23 11.50
C LYS A 139 17.37 2.04 10.53
N LYS A 140 16.96 2.18 9.27
CA LYS A 140 17.53 3.10 8.25
C LYS A 140 16.67 4.34 8.02
#